data_AF-A0A026WD16-F1
#
_entry.id   AF-A0A026WD16-F1
#
_cell.length_a   1.000
_cell.length_b   1.000
_cell.length_c   1.000
_cell.angle_alpha   90.00
_cell.angle_beta   90.00
_cell.angle_gamma   90.00
#
_symmetry.space_group_name_H-M   'P 1'
#
loop_
_entity.id
_entity.type
_entity.pdbx_description
1 polymer ?
#
loop_
_entity_poly.entity_id
_entity_poly.type
_entity_poly.pdbx_seq_one_letter_code
_entity_poly.pdbx_strand_id
1 'polypeptide(L)'
;IRRDLGAIIEAGIKCVQPSAILPKKIKYDGRATLTIKDVKYRINNNVHIIGWGKEAVMTSTTFERMLGKQVKRGFMVVPRRSISLMWSYPAAFPKLDSRITFIEAGTDGQPDEKTVEITRKIANYCKRLKKCDLLIVMLSRDVDDLLCCPRDTITLKNKLRVLNRLKATNATPEEINIVRNKLSAIRGGDLARQAYPAKVVTLVMSDVSAEPSEQLGGGPCVYDPKNRRALAILAKYELVDKVSQSVRELLGEFNPRISAADGRLDERKRYKFVQQCVLACNDDALEGMATQVLKLGLSPIRLNPTGAGTVDEFAQEYAKIASLMILAAEGKITKLEMYEQMKESPVCPLTDRQVWEMFPTGDKWGLGLCLVLGGRPTVRLGVRPGKGGPNQELALRFALYWYTRTRQYPILRGYTVWFAGGSSRGKDGNTGAAGAFGYRSLATDVHPEYEKACNVHRAALLEWRRLIEGKHGESEIAEAGRAVRDTEEMRERYATVLPERILQENNANLFFSCVNKGDELLQLKGADYYALADIGDLHVIRIARYQCNCSGACHVDEDGIRADRD
;
A
#
# COMPACT_ATOMS: atom_id res chain seq x y z
N ILE A 1 -6.62 23.20 2.50
CA ILE A 1 -7.01 21.79 2.77
C ILE A 1 -6.36 20.80 1.79
N ARG A 2 -6.77 20.68 0.50
CA ARG A 2 -6.16 19.69 -0.43
C ARG A 2 -4.62 19.72 -0.46
N ARG A 3 -4.05 20.92 -0.61
CA ARG A 3 -2.59 21.14 -0.59
C ARG A 3 -1.95 20.61 0.70
N ASP A 4 -2.59 20.85 1.84
CA ASP A 4 -2.09 20.45 3.16
C ASP A 4 -2.12 18.93 3.31
N LEU A 5 -3.24 18.30 2.94
CA LEU A 5 -3.40 16.84 2.99
C LEU A 5 -2.42 16.12 2.06
N GLY A 6 -2.24 16.63 0.84
CA GLY A 6 -1.24 16.12 -0.10
C GLY A 6 0.18 16.26 0.45
N ALA A 7 0.53 17.40 1.05
CA ALA A 7 1.83 17.62 1.67
C ALA A 7 2.09 16.68 2.87
N ILE A 8 1.06 16.35 3.66
CA ILE A 8 1.14 15.39 4.76
C ILE A 8 1.49 14.00 4.21
N ILE A 9 0.74 13.49 3.22
CA ILE A 9 1.02 12.18 2.60
C ILE A 9 2.42 12.16 1.98
N GLU A 10 2.80 13.20 1.23
CA GLU A 10 4.14 13.31 0.65
C GLU A 10 5.24 13.28 1.70
N ALA A 11 5.04 13.90 2.87
CA ALA A 11 6.01 13.89 3.95
C ALA A 11 6.19 12.48 4.54
N GLY A 12 5.09 11.73 4.70
CA GLY A 12 5.14 10.32 5.10
C GLY A 12 5.91 9.46 4.10
N ILE A 13 5.71 9.68 2.81
CA ILE A 13 6.44 8.97 1.76
C ILE A 13 7.93 9.34 1.75
N LYS A 14 8.25 10.65 1.84
CA LYS A 14 9.63 11.15 1.82
C LYS A 14 10.46 10.63 3.00
N CYS A 15 9.87 10.47 4.19
CA CYS A 15 10.63 10.03 5.36
C CYS A 15 11.04 8.54 5.33
N VAL A 16 10.30 7.71 4.58
CA VAL A 16 10.58 6.27 4.42
C VAL A 16 11.43 5.94 3.19
N GLN A 17 11.76 6.95 2.36
CA GLN A 17 12.70 6.76 1.26
C GLN A 17 14.04 6.24 1.78
N PRO A 18 14.72 5.31 1.06
CA PRO A 18 15.97 4.72 1.51
C PRO A 18 17.04 5.75 1.92
N SER A 19 17.16 6.86 1.18
CA SER A 19 18.08 7.96 1.47
C SER A 19 17.82 8.65 2.82
N ALA A 20 16.57 8.70 3.27
CA ALA A 20 16.18 9.33 4.53
C ALA A 20 16.19 8.35 5.71
N ILE A 21 15.74 7.11 5.49
CA ILE A 21 15.53 6.13 6.57
C ILE A 21 16.79 5.33 6.92
N LEU A 22 17.65 5.01 5.94
CA LEU A 22 18.87 4.23 6.18
C LEU A 22 19.81 4.90 7.19
N PRO A 23 20.16 6.20 7.06
CA PRO A 23 21.03 6.86 8.02
C PRO A 23 20.45 6.93 9.45
N LYS A 24 19.12 6.89 9.58
CA LYS A 24 18.45 6.87 10.89
C LYS A 24 18.57 5.51 11.57
N LYS A 25 18.41 4.41 10.81
CA LYS A 25 18.37 3.05 11.36
C LYS A 25 19.71 2.31 11.35
N ILE A 26 20.65 2.73 10.50
CA ILE A 26 21.94 2.08 10.32
C ILE A 26 23.03 3.12 10.52
N LYS A 27 23.90 2.89 11.50
CA LYS A 27 25.00 3.80 11.85
C LYS A 27 26.33 3.16 11.49
N TYR A 28 27.19 3.92 10.83
CA TYR A 28 28.56 3.53 10.53
C TYR A 28 29.52 4.55 11.13
N ASP A 29 30.55 4.09 11.84
CA ASP A 29 31.56 4.95 12.48
C ASP A 29 32.60 5.54 11.51
N GLY A 30 32.48 5.27 10.20
CA GLY A 30 33.44 5.71 9.19
C GLY A 30 34.72 4.88 9.13
N ARG A 31 34.87 3.88 10.01
CA ARG A 31 36.10 3.07 10.13
C ARG A 31 35.82 1.58 10.04
N ALA A 32 35.26 0.97 11.08
CA ALA A 32 35.19 -0.49 11.21
C ALA A 32 33.93 -1.02 11.88
N THR A 33 33.01 -0.17 12.35
CA THR A 33 31.86 -0.60 13.13
C THR A 33 30.55 -0.16 12.46
N LEU A 34 29.77 -1.15 12.04
CA LEU A 34 28.42 -0.98 11.52
C LEU A 34 27.42 -1.38 12.60
N THR A 35 26.47 -0.51 12.93
CA THR A 35 25.42 -0.76 13.92
C THR A 35 24.05 -0.84 13.24
N ILE A 36 23.33 -1.94 13.45
CA ILE A 36 21.99 -2.19 12.89
C ILE A 36 21.09 -2.70 14.02
N LYS A 37 20.00 -1.98 14.36
CA LYS A 37 19.12 -2.27 15.52
C LYS A 37 19.96 -2.64 16.77
N ASP A 38 20.89 -1.76 17.14
CA ASP A 38 21.80 -1.88 18.30
C ASP A 38 22.83 -3.04 18.26
N VAL A 39 22.80 -3.88 17.23
CA VAL A 39 23.83 -4.92 17.02
C VAL A 39 25.01 -4.33 16.26
N LYS A 40 26.20 -4.47 16.83
CA LYS A 40 27.47 -4.00 16.25
C LYS A 40 28.14 -5.11 15.44
N TYR A 41 28.51 -4.79 14.20
CA TYR A 41 29.25 -5.63 13.28
C TYR A 41 30.61 -5.01 12.99
N ARG A 42 31.67 -5.78 13.22
CA ARG A 42 33.01 -5.38 12.81
C ARG A 42 33.17 -5.66 11.32
N ILE A 43 33.45 -4.61 10.55
CA ILE A 43 33.60 -4.65 9.10
C ILE A 43 35.02 -4.23 8.71
N ASN A 44 35.56 -4.91 7.69
CA ASN A 44 36.87 -4.65 7.10
C ASN A 44 36.89 -5.22 5.66
N ASN A 45 36.34 -4.47 4.70
CA ASN A 45 36.26 -4.84 3.29
C ASN A 45 35.67 -6.25 3.06
N ASN A 46 34.69 -6.61 3.87
CA ASN A 46 34.10 -7.94 4.02
C ASN A 46 32.55 -7.90 3.99
N VAL A 47 31.96 -6.78 3.56
CA VAL A 47 30.51 -6.64 3.46
C VAL A 47 30.05 -7.03 2.06
N HIS A 48 29.13 -7.96 1.96
CA HIS A 48 28.57 -8.44 0.69
C HIS A 48 27.10 -8.09 0.64
N ILE A 49 26.60 -7.67 -0.51
CA ILE A 49 25.21 -7.23 -0.63
C ILE A 49 24.50 -8.04 -1.70
N ILE A 50 23.37 -8.65 -1.38
CA ILE A 50 22.52 -9.32 -2.36
C ILE A 50 21.09 -8.84 -2.18
N GLY A 51 20.33 -8.75 -3.25
CA GLY A 51 18.95 -8.30 -3.13
C GLY A 51 18.09 -8.58 -4.34
N TRP A 52 16.80 -8.56 -4.07
CA TRP A 52 15.75 -8.77 -5.07
C TRP A 52 14.69 -7.67 -4.94
N GLY A 53 14.15 -7.27 -6.09
CA GLY A 53 13.04 -6.34 -6.20
C GLY A 53 13.46 -4.91 -6.50
N LYS A 54 12.46 -4.07 -6.78
CA LYS A 54 12.63 -2.72 -7.30
C LYS A 54 13.33 -1.79 -6.30
N GLU A 55 12.91 -1.85 -5.04
CA GLU A 55 13.38 -1.01 -3.94
C GLU A 55 14.83 -1.33 -3.56
N ALA A 56 15.33 -2.51 -3.98
CA ALA A 56 16.71 -2.90 -3.78
C ALA A 56 17.69 -1.96 -4.49
N VAL A 57 17.30 -1.29 -5.59
CA VAL A 57 18.16 -0.35 -6.31
C VAL A 57 18.58 0.82 -5.43
N MET A 58 17.58 1.57 -4.95
CA MET A 58 17.81 2.76 -4.11
C MET A 58 18.43 2.40 -2.77
N THR A 59 17.96 1.29 -2.18
CA THR A 59 18.45 0.82 -0.89
C THR A 59 19.91 0.43 -0.97
N SER A 60 20.30 -0.38 -1.97
CA SER A 60 21.68 -0.83 -2.14
C SER A 60 22.64 0.30 -2.51
N THR A 61 22.22 1.22 -3.37
CA THR A 61 23.02 2.39 -3.75
C THR A 61 23.27 3.32 -2.55
N THR A 62 22.23 3.60 -1.76
CA THR A 62 22.36 4.41 -0.54
C THR A 62 23.27 3.72 0.47
N PHE A 63 23.09 2.40 0.65
CA PHE A 63 23.90 1.60 1.56
C PHE A 63 25.38 1.55 1.15
N GLU A 64 25.67 1.40 -0.15
CA GLU A 64 27.04 1.48 -0.68
C GLU A 64 27.64 2.87 -0.50
N ARG A 65 26.87 3.94 -0.70
CA ARG A 65 27.36 5.31 -0.44
C ARG A 65 27.75 5.50 1.03
N MET A 66 26.99 4.91 1.96
CA MET A 66 27.29 4.97 3.39
C MET A 66 28.56 4.19 3.76
N LEU A 67 28.76 2.99 3.22
CA LEU A 67 29.85 2.10 3.61
C LEU A 67 31.13 2.23 2.75
N GLY A 68 31.01 2.77 1.54
CA GLY A 68 32.09 2.96 0.59
C GLY A 68 32.91 1.68 0.38
N LYS A 69 34.21 1.77 0.66
CA LYS A 69 35.18 0.68 0.42
C LYS A 69 34.93 -0.58 1.26
N GLN A 70 34.05 -0.53 2.28
CA GLN A 70 33.73 -1.72 3.08
C GLN A 70 32.89 -2.76 2.32
N VAL A 71 32.12 -2.33 1.32
CA VAL A 71 31.33 -3.21 0.45
C VAL A 71 32.28 -3.95 -0.47
N LYS A 72 32.47 -5.26 -0.32
CA LYS A 72 33.38 -6.05 -1.17
C LYS A 72 32.78 -6.34 -2.54
N ARG A 73 31.51 -6.72 -2.58
CA ARG A 73 30.77 -7.06 -3.81
C ARG A 73 29.27 -7.05 -3.56
N GLY A 74 28.48 -6.74 -4.58
CA GLY A 74 27.04 -6.94 -4.50
C GLY A 74 26.35 -7.33 -5.80
N PHE A 75 25.15 -7.90 -5.66
CA PHE A 75 24.30 -8.37 -6.76
C PHE A 75 22.83 -7.99 -6.49
N MET A 76 22.24 -7.18 -7.36
CA MET A 76 20.84 -6.76 -7.25
C MET A 76 20.04 -7.28 -8.44
N VAL A 77 19.05 -8.13 -8.18
CA VAL A 77 18.12 -8.63 -9.20
C VAL A 77 16.86 -7.79 -9.20
N VAL A 78 16.60 -7.10 -10.30
CA VAL A 78 15.55 -6.08 -10.41
C VAL A 78 14.64 -6.38 -11.60
N PRO A 79 13.38 -5.91 -11.60
CA PRO A 79 12.51 -6.06 -12.77
C PRO A 79 13.14 -5.46 -14.03
N ARG A 80 12.79 -5.97 -15.21
CA ARG A 80 13.19 -5.33 -16.48
C ARG A 80 12.74 -3.87 -16.56
N ARG A 81 13.55 -3.05 -17.23
CA ARG A 81 13.40 -1.59 -17.34
C ARG A 81 13.67 -0.80 -16.05
N SER A 82 14.04 -1.45 -14.94
CA SER A 82 14.41 -0.75 -13.71
C SER A 82 15.64 0.14 -13.92
N ILE A 83 16.66 -0.35 -14.61
CA ILE A 83 17.91 0.35 -14.85
C ILE A 83 17.68 1.53 -15.79
N SER A 84 16.91 1.34 -16.87
CA SER A 84 16.57 2.44 -17.78
C SER A 84 15.76 3.54 -17.08
N LEU A 85 14.90 3.17 -16.14
CA LEU A 85 14.11 4.12 -15.35
C LEU A 85 14.93 4.79 -14.23
N MET A 86 16.13 4.32 -13.90
CA MET A 86 17.02 5.11 -13.05
C MET A 86 17.43 6.44 -13.70
N TRP A 87 17.39 6.52 -15.04
CA TRP A 87 17.74 7.75 -15.77
C TRP A 87 16.84 8.93 -15.44
N SER A 88 15.60 8.70 -15.01
CA SER A 88 14.72 9.79 -14.55
C SER A 88 15.06 10.29 -13.14
N TYR A 89 15.95 9.61 -12.41
CA TYR A 89 16.37 10.01 -11.07
C TYR A 89 17.90 9.96 -10.90
N PRO A 90 18.64 11.05 -11.22
CA PRO A 90 20.10 11.13 -11.07
C PRO A 90 20.62 10.69 -9.70
N ALA A 91 19.87 10.98 -8.62
CA ALA A 91 20.22 10.57 -7.27
C ALA A 91 20.14 9.05 -7.03
N ALA A 92 19.46 8.27 -7.90
CA ALA A 92 19.46 6.81 -7.89
C ALA A 92 20.73 6.19 -8.43
N PHE A 93 21.54 6.93 -9.21
CA PHE A 93 22.60 6.30 -9.96
C PHE A 93 23.67 5.71 -9.03
N PRO A 94 24.05 4.44 -9.25
CA PRO A 94 25.23 3.91 -8.63
C PRO A 94 26.45 4.72 -9.07
N LYS A 95 27.50 4.70 -8.24
CA LYS A 95 28.77 5.31 -8.63
C LYS A 95 29.33 4.60 -9.87
N LEU A 96 30.11 5.30 -10.68
CA LEU A 96 30.76 4.73 -11.86
C LEU A 96 31.61 3.49 -11.51
N ASP A 97 32.19 3.47 -10.31
CA ASP A 97 33.00 2.37 -9.75
C ASP A 97 32.22 1.50 -8.75
N SER A 98 30.89 1.45 -8.86
CA SER A 98 30.05 0.67 -7.96
C SER A 98 30.47 -0.81 -7.93
N ARG A 99 30.50 -1.37 -6.73
CA ARG A 99 30.80 -2.78 -6.46
C ARG A 99 29.54 -3.64 -6.54
N ILE A 100 28.39 -3.02 -6.80
CA ILE A 100 27.09 -3.67 -6.98
C ILE A 100 26.82 -3.85 -8.47
N THR A 101 26.58 -5.09 -8.86
CA THR A 101 26.07 -5.41 -10.20
C THR A 101 24.54 -5.46 -10.17
N PHE A 102 23.90 -4.56 -10.91
CA PHE A 102 22.45 -4.56 -11.14
C PHE A 102 22.10 -5.42 -12.34
N ILE A 103 21.12 -6.30 -12.19
CA ILE A 103 20.77 -7.26 -13.23
C ILE A 103 19.25 -7.30 -13.38
N GLU A 104 18.80 -6.88 -14.57
CA GLU A 104 17.39 -6.94 -14.94
C GLU A 104 16.97 -8.37 -15.31
N ALA A 105 15.90 -8.85 -14.69
CA ALA A 105 15.31 -10.16 -14.95
C ALA A 105 13.79 -10.14 -14.78
N GLY A 106 13.15 -11.24 -15.17
CA GLY A 106 11.70 -11.40 -15.16
C GLY A 106 11.01 -10.80 -16.39
N THR A 107 9.80 -11.25 -16.65
CA THR A 107 8.95 -10.79 -17.77
C THR A 107 7.54 -10.58 -17.24
N ASP A 108 6.98 -9.38 -17.41
CA ASP A 108 5.63 -9.02 -16.95
C ASP A 108 5.36 -9.35 -15.48
N GLY A 109 6.37 -9.12 -14.63
CA GLY A 109 6.29 -9.40 -13.20
C GLY A 109 6.43 -10.88 -12.83
N GLN A 110 6.74 -11.79 -13.76
CA GLN A 110 6.96 -13.22 -13.49
C GLN A 110 8.45 -13.61 -13.68
N PRO A 111 8.94 -14.67 -12.99
CA PRO A 111 10.31 -15.15 -13.22
C PRO A 111 10.49 -15.70 -14.62
N ASP A 112 11.64 -15.39 -15.21
CA ASP A 112 12.13 -15.97 -16.47
C ASP A 112 13.40 -16.83 -16.21
N GLU A 113 13.92 -17.48 -17.26
CA GLU A 113 15.13 -18.31 -17.13
C GLU A 113 16.35 -17.51 -16.68
N LYS A 114 16.44 -16.23 -17.10
CA LYS A 114 17.48 -15.31 -16.63
C LYS A 114 17.42 -15.11 -15.12
N THR A 115 16.22 -14.98 -14.56
CA THR A 115 16.00 -14.90 -13.10
C THR A 115 16.59 -16.11 -12.39
N VAL A 116 16.34 -17.31 -12.90
CA VAL A 116 16.85 -18.57 -12.33
C VAL A 116 18.36 -18.65 -12.43
N GLU A 117 18.93 -18.33 -13.59
CA GLU A 117 20.37 -18.36 -13.85
C GLU A 117 21.14 -17.45 -12.87
N ILE A 118 20.72 -16.18 -12.76
CA ILE A 118 21.38 -15.19 -11.91
C ILE A 118 21.24 -15.58 -10.44
N THR A 119 20.03 -15.98 -10.04
CA THR A 119 19.76 -16.35 -8.64
C THR A 119 20.60 -17.56 -8.23
N ARG A 120 20.82 -18.52 -9.15
CA ARG A 120 21.74 -19.65 -8.95
C ARG A 120 23.20 -19.21 -8.84
N LYS A 121 23.65 -18.24 -9.65
CA LYS A 121 24.99 -17.64 -9.52
C LYS A 121 25.18 -16.96 -8.17
N ILE A 122 24.18 -16.22 -7.69
CA ILE A 122 24.17 -15.58 -6.37
C ILE A 122 24.23 -16.63 -5.25
N ALA A 123 23.41 -17.68 -5.33
CA ALA A 123 23.44 -18.80 -4.39
C ALA A 123 24.83 -19.45 -4.30
N ASN A 124 25.45 -19.72 -5.45
CA ASN A 124 26.82 -20.25 -5.51
C ASN A 124 27.88 -19.26 -5.00
N TYR A 125 27.64 -17.95 -5.13
CA TYR A 125 28.48 -16.93 -4.52
C TYR A 125 28.42 -17.01 -2.98
N CYS A 126 27.22 -17.09 -2.41
CA CYS A 126 27.01 -17.17 -0.97
C CYS A 126 27.70 -18.38 -0.32
N LYS A 127 27.76 -19.53 -1.00
CA LYS A 127 28.49 -20.74 -0.54
C LYS A 127 29.96 -20.52 -0.24
N ARG A 128 30.58 -19.47 -0.77
CA ARG A 128 32.01 -19.18 -0.60
C ARG A 128 32.29 -18.18 0.53
N LEU A 129 31.25 -17.67 1.19
CA LEU A 129 31.39 -16.71 2.28
C LEU A 129 31.98 -17.39 3.53
N LYS A 130 32.78 -16.63 4.26
CA LYS A 130 33.54 -17.09 5.43
C LYS A 130 32.97 -16.46 6.70
N LYS A 131 33.41 -16.97 7.85
CA LYS A 131 32.98 -16.51 9.19
C LYS A 131 33.24 -15.01 9.42
N CYS A 132 34.26 -14.45 8.78
CA CYS A 132 34.58 -13.03 8.85
C CYS A 132 33.72 -12.17 7.93
N ASP A 133 32.93 -12.75 7.02
CA ASP A 133 32.10 -11.98 6.09
C ASP A 133 30.76 -11.59 6.72
N LEU A 134 30.23 -10.45 6.27
CA LEU A 134 28.89 -9.98 6.58
C LEU A 134 28.07 -9.91 5.28
N LEU A 135 26.98 -10.67 5.22
CA LEU A 135 26.04 -10.67 4.10
C LEU A 135 24.81 -9.83 4.43
N ILE A 136 24.58 -8.78 3.65
CA ILE A 136 23.37 -7.96 3.70
C ILE A 136 22.41 -8.45 2.60
N VAL A 137 21.23 -8.91 3.00
CA VAL A 137 20.18 -9.41 2.10
C VAL A 137 19.05 -8.40 2.04
N MET A 138 18.85 -7.75 0.91
CA MET A 138 17.81 -6.73 0.72
C MET A 138 16.63 -7.33 -0.02
N LEU A 139 15.46 -7.37 0.62
CA LEU A 139 14.24 -7.91 0.03
C LEU A 139 13.19 -6.82 -0.04
N SER A 140 12.69 -6.60 -1.25
CA SER A 140 11.45 -5.86 -1.46
C SER A 140 10.25 -6.76 -1.16
N ARG A 141 9.02 -6.23 -1.11
CA ARG A 141 7.83 -7.04 -0.82
C ARG A 141 7.42 -7.94 -2.00
N ASP A 142 7.38 -7.38 -3.20
CA ASP A 142 6.95 -8.09 -4.42
C ASP A 142 8.09 -8.92 -5.05
N VAL A 143 8.96 -9.49 -4.21
CA VAL A 143 10.11 -10.28 -4.66
C VAL A 143 9.78 -11.71 -4.96
N ASP A 144 8.62 -12.23 -4.59
CA ASP A 144 8.33 -13.66 -4.72
C ASP A 144 8.49 -14.18 -6.15
N ASP A 145 8.18 -13.32 -7.11
CA ASP A 145 8.35 -13.62 -8.52
C ASP A 145 9.82 -13.52 -8.96
N LEU A 146 10.62 -12.58 -8.44
CA LEU A 146 12.05 -12.45 -8.79
C LEU A 146 12.99 -13.33 -7.96
N LEU A 147 12.61 -13.72 -6.74
CA LEU A 147 13.33 -14.60 -5.85
C LEU A 147 13.03 -16.05 -6.21
N CYS A 148 13.37 -16.41 -7.45
CA CYS A 148 13.06 -17.71 -8.03
C CYS A 148 14.32 -18.49 -8.40
N CYS A 149 14.55 -19.58 -7.68
CA CYS A 149 15.46 -20.63 -8.09
C CYS A 149 14.82 -21.98 -7.75
N PRO A 150 14.31 -22.74 -8.75
CA PRO A 150 13.87 -24.12 -8.56
C PRO A 150 15.03 -25.02 -8.11
N ARG A 151 14.70 -26.14 -7.45
CA ARG A 151 15.65 -27.25 -7.22
C ARG A 151 16.10 -27.85 -8.55
N ASP A 152 17.29 -28.44 -8.58
CA ASP A 152 17.92 -28.94 -9.80
C ASP A 152 17.13 -30.07 -10.48
N THR A 153 16.31 -30.79 -9.71
CA THR A 153 15.44 -31.87 -10.17
C THR A 153 14.20 -31.39 -10.94
N ILE A 154 13.88 -30.08 -10.92
CA ILE A 154 12.69 -29.54 -11.57
C ILE A 154 13.00 -28.28 -12.39
N THR A 155 12.20 -28.04 -13.43
CA THR A 155 12.29 -26.84 -14.27
C THR A 155 11.50 -25.66 -13.66
N LEU A 156 11.79 -24.45 -14.14
CA LEU A 156 10.99 -23.26 -13.82
C LEU A 156 9.52 -23.45 -14.20
N LYS A 157 9.26 -23.99 -15.40
CA LYS A 157 7.91 -24.31 -15.90
C LYS A 157 7.16 -25.24 -14.95
N ASN A 158 7.81 -26.28 -14.43
CA ASN A 158 7.19 -27.19 -13.46
C ASN A 158 6.82 -26.46 -12.18
N LYS A 159 7.74 -25.65 -11.63
CA LYS A 159 7.49 -24.87 -10.41
C LYS A 159 6.31 -23.90 -10.57
N LEU A 160 6.29 -23.12 -11.66
CA LEU A 160 5.21 -22.16 -11.91
C LEU A 160 3.85 -22.84 -12.10
N ARG A 161 3.82 -23.98 -12.81
CA ARG A 161 2.59 -24.75 -12.99
C ARG A 161 1.99 -25.20 -11.66
N VAL A 162 2.80 -25.67 -10.71
CA VAL A 162 2.32 -26.08 -9.38
C VAL A 162 1.74 -24.89 -8.63
N LEU A 163 2.47 -23.77 -8.59
CA LEU A 163 2.04 -22.57 -7.86
C LEU A 163 0.75 -21.98 -8.46
N ASN A 164 0.63 -21.92 -9.78
CA ASN A 164 -0.57 -21.40 -10.45
C ASN A 164 -1.79 -22.30 -10.21
N ARG A 165 -1.61 -23.63 -10.17
CA ARG A 165 -2.69 -24.56 -9.79
C ARG A 165 -3.16 -24.33 -8.36
N LEU A 166 -2.24 -24.19 -7.40
CA LEU A 166 -2.60 -23.90 -6.00
C LEU A 166 -3.32 -22.55 -5.84
N LYS A 167 -2.87 -21.52 -6.57
CA LYS A 167 -3.57 -20.22 -6.61
C LYS A 167 -5.01 -20.38 -7.14
N ALA A 168 -5.22 -21.20 -8.17
CA ALA A 168 -6.54 -21.45 -8.74
C ALA A 168 -7.48 -22.26 -7.82
N THR A 169 -6.95 -23.00 -6.84
CA THR A 169 -7.74 -23.77 -5.87
C THR A 169 -7.99 -23.02 -4.56
N ASN A 170 -7.82 -21.69 -4.54
CA ASN A 170 -7.93 -20.86 -3.34
C ASN A 170 -7.11 -21.38 -2.14
N ALA A 171 -5.93 -21.97 -2.41
CA ALA A 171 -5.01 -22.35 -1.35
C ALA A 171 -4.57 -21.12 -0.55
N THR A 172 -4.43 -21.27 0.76
CA THR A 172 -4.04 -20.15 1.61
C THR A 172 -2.61 -19.68 1.27
N PRO A 173 -2.26 -18.40 1.49
CA PRO A 173 -0.90 -17.92 1.26
C PRO A 173 0.17 -18.73 2.01
N GLU A 174 -0.12 -19.18 3.23
CA GLU A 174 0.78 -20.03 4.01
C GLU A 174 1.03 -21.38 3.31
N GLU A 175 -0.02 -22.05 2.84
CA GLU A 175 0.09 -23.33 2.14
C GLU A 175 0.88 -23.20 0.83
N ILE A 176 0.62 -22.15 0.06
CA ILE A 176 1.37 -21.84 -1.15
C ILE A 176 2.85 -21.63 -0.80
N ASN A 177 3.16 -20.91 0.27
CA ASN A 177 4.54 -20.65 0.71
C ASN A 177 5.27 -21.94 1.10
N ILE A 178 4.62 -22.85 1.83
CA ILE A 178 5.20 -24.14 2.21
C ILE A 178 5.63 -24.94 0.96
N VAL A 179 4.74 -25.04 -0.03
CA VAL A 179 5.04 -25.73 -1.29
C VAL A 179 6.14 -24.97 -2.05
N ARG A 180 6.05 -23.64 -2.15
CA ARG A 180 7.03 -22.79 -2.84
C ARG A 180 8.43 -22.95 -2.27
N ASN A 181 8.57 -23.05 -0.96
CA ASN A 181 9.84 -23.24 -0.27
C ASN A 181 10.44 -24.62 -0.56
N LYS A 182 9.61 -25.66 -0.52
CA LYS A 182 10.04 -27.04 -0.82
C LYS A 182 10.59 -27.16 -2.24
N LEU A 183 9.94 -26.51 -3.21
CA LEU A 183 10.35 -26.50 -4.62
C LEU A 183 11.57 -25.61 -4.91
N SER A 184 12.04 -24.82 -3.94
CA SER A 184 13.11 -23.83 -4.16
C SER A 184 14.45 -24.24 -3.57
N ALA A 185 15.53 -23.84 -4.25
CA ALA A 185 16.91 -24.01 -3.81
C ALA A 185 17.46 -22.87 -2.91
N ILE A 186 16.72 -21.77 -2.72
CA ILE A 186 17.17 -20.60 -1.95
C ILE A 186 16.19 -20.19 -0.85
N ARG A 187 14.90 -20.50 -1.00
CA ARG A 187 13.84 -20.14 -0.05
C ARG A 187 13.79 -21.10 1.14
N GLY A 188 13.11 -20.71 2.21
CA GLY A 188 13.00 -21.53 3.42
C GLY A 188 14.34 -21.72 4.12
N GLY A 189 15.14 -20.66 4.16
CA GLY A 189 16.40 -20.63 4.91
C GLY A 189 17.60 -21.16 4.13
N ASP A 190 17.41 -21.71 2.92
CA ASP A 190 18.50 -22.33 2.16
C ASP A 190 19.61 -21.33 1.78
N LEU A 191 19.29 -20.06 1.51
CA LEU A 191 20.31 -19.04 1.30
C LEU A 191 21.12 -18.78 2.57
N ALA A 192 20.47 -18.73 3.75
CA ALA A 192 21.19 -18.59 5.02
C ALA A 192 22.07 -19.81 5.31
N ARG A 193 21.59 -21.03 5.03
CA ARG A 193 22.40 -22.26 5.13
C ARG A 193 23.62 -22.21 4.21
N GLN A 194 23.45 -21.69 3.00
CA GLN A 194 24.55 -21.54 2.03
C GLN A 194 25.55 -20.46 2.45
N ALA A 195 25.09 -19.37 3.06
CA ALA A 195 25.96 -18.30 3.53
C ALA A 195 26.72 -18.65 4.81
N TYR A 196 26.25 -19.63 5.59
CA TYR A 196 26.92 -20.07 6.81
C TYR A 196 28.35 -20.56 6.49
N PRO A 197 29.39 -20.12 7.21
CA PRO A 197 29.37 -19.52 8.55
C PRO A 197 29.34 -17.98 8.64
N ALA A 198 29.10 -17.26 7.53
CA ALA A 198 29.02 -15.80 7.54
C ALA A 198 27.84 -15.29 8.39
N LYS A 199 27.97 -14.04 8.88
CA LYS A 199 26.83 -13.35 9.50
C LYS A 199 25.91 -12.82 8.42
N VAL A 200 24.61 -12.89 8.65
CA VAL A 200 23.59 -12.46 7.69
C VAL A 200 22.69 -11.42 8.34
N VAL A 201 22.42 -10.33 7.62
CA VAL A 201 21.43 -9.32 8.00
C VAL A 201 20.44 -9.18 6.86
N THR A 202 19.17 -9.48 7.11
CA THR A 202 18.10 -9.28 6.14
C THR A 202 17.43 -7.94 6.39
N LEU A 203 17.42 -7.07 5.38
CA LEU A 203 16.73 -5.78 5.36
C LEU A 203 15.46 -5.92 4.53
N VAL A 204 14.32 -5.55 5.11
CA VAL A 204 12.99 -5.65 4.47
C VAL A 204 12.19 -4.37 4.65
N MET A 205 11.25 -4.11 3.74
CA MET A 205 10.20 -3.09 3.93
C MET A 205 8.92 -3.77 4.42
N SER A 206 8.16 -3.10 5.28
CA SER A 206 6.93 -3.62 5.89
C SER A 206 5.78 -2.63 5.71
N ASP A 207 4.55 -3.11 5.60
CA ASP A 207 3.34 -2.27 5.55
C ASP A 207 2.49 -2.37 6.82
N VAL A 208 2.87 -3.23 7.77
CA VAL A 208 2.13 -3.46 9.01
C VAL A 208 2.91 -2.94 10.21
N SER A 209 4.12 -3.45 10.43
CA SER A 209 4.85 -3.16 11.67
C SER A 209 6.36 -3.04 11.49
N ALA A 210 7.02 -2.43 12.48
CA ALA A 210 8.46 -2.31 12.60
C ALA A 210 9.17 -3.63 12.95
N GLU A 211 8.40 -4.68 13.26
CA GLU A 211 8.91 -6.02 13.48
C GLU A 211 8.75 -6.88 12.21
N PRO A 212 9.73 -7.73 11.89
CA PRO A 212 9.62 -8.62 10.74
C PRO A 212 8.41 -9.53 10.92
N SER A 213 7.42 -9.40 10.05
CA SER A 213 6.21 -10.22 10.13
C SER A 213 6.51 -11.68 9.73
N GLU A 214 5.77 -12.61 10.31
CA GLU A 214 5.74 -14.01 9.85
C GLU A 214 5.25 -14.15 8.40
N GLN A 215 4.66 -13.08 7.83
CA GLN A 215 4.24 -13.00 6.42
C GLN A 215 5.40 -13.01 5.43
N LEU A 216 6.65 -12.79 5.88
CA LEU A 216 7.86 -13.20 5.14
C LEU A 216 8.03 -14.73 5.09
N GLY A 217 7.01 -15.50 5.46
CA GLY A 217 6.94 -16.95 5.48
C GLY A 217 7.57 -17.55 4.23
N GLY A 218 8.71 -18.19 4.40
CA GLY A 218 9.50 -18.73 3.30
C GLY A 218 10.56 -17.83 2.70
N GLY A 219 10.92 -16.74 3.37
CA GLY A 219 12.06 -15.93 3.03
C GLY A 219 13.35 -16.76 2.91
N PRO A 220 14.34 -16.28 2.16
CA PRO A 220 15.55 -17.04 1.87
C PRO A 220 16.44 -17.24 3.12
N CYS A 221 16.20 -16.45 4.17
CA CYS A 221 16.88 -16.53 5.47
C CYS A 221 15.97 -16.93 6.64
N VAL A 222 14.72 -17.32 6.37
CA VAL A 222 13.75 -17.79 7.38
C VAL A 222 13.78 -19.32 7.41
N TYR A 223 14.01 -19.92 8.57
CA TYR A 223 14.06 -21.37 8.69
C TYR A 223 12.73 -22.01 8.26
N ASP A 224 12.81 -22.95 7.33
CA ASP A 224 11.74 -23.88 6.99
C ASP A 224 12.31 -25.30 7.08
N PRO A 225 11.66 -26.22 7.83
CA PRO A 225 12.09 -27.61 7.93
C PRO A 225 11.89 -28.41 6.64
N LYS A 226 11.13 -27.90 5.66
CA LYS A 226 10.83 -28.54 4.37
C LYS A 226 10.34 -29.98 4.52
N ASN A 227 9.46 -30.22 5.49
CA ASN A 227 8.92 -31.53 5.83
C ASN A 227 7.83 -31.99 4.83
N ARG A 228 7.16 -33.11 5.12
CA ARG A 228 6.12 -33.71 4.27
C ARG A 228 4.84 -32.87 4.12
N ARG A 229 4.71 -31.71 4.81
CA ARG A 229 3.53 -30.82 4.72
C ARG A 229 3.25 -30.40 3.27
N ALA A 230 4.28 -30.17 2.46
CA ALA A 230 4.10 -29.75 1.08
C ALA A 230 3.35 -30.79 0.23
N LEU A 231 3.64 -32.08 0.41
CA LEU A 231 2.91 -33.16 -0.28
C LEU A 231 1.47 -33.28 0.23
N ALA A 232 1.26 -33.16 1.54
CA ALA A 232 -0.08 -33.18 2.14
C ALA A 232 -0.97 -32.04 1.62
N ILE A 233 -0.41 -30.85 1.40
CA ILE A 233 -1.12 -29.72 0.80
C ILE A 233 -1.54 -30.05 -0.64
N LEU A 234 -0.67 -30.64 -1.47
CA LEU A 234 -1.07 -31.05 -2.82
C LEU A 234 -2.16 -32.12 -2.79
N ALA A 235 -2.13 -33.04 -1.83
CA ALA A 235 -3.17 -34.05 -1.64
C ALA A 235 -4.51 -33.41 -1.26
N LYS A 236 -4.50 -32.45 -0.32
CA LYS A 236 -5.69 -31.68 0.11
C LYS A 236 -6.43 -31.03 -1.07
N TYR A 237 -5.69 -30.56 -2.09
CA TYR A 237 -6.25 -29.90 -3.27
C TYR A 237 -6.36 -30.81 -4.50
N GLU A 238 -6.19 -32.13 -4.35
CA GLU A 238 -6.26 -33.11 -5.45
C GLU A 238 -5.34 -32.77 -6.64
N LEU A 239 -4.12 -32.30 -6.32
CA LEU A 239 -3.13 -31.88 -7.31
C LEU A 239 -1.98 -32.88 -7.49
N VAL A 240 -1.89 -33.91 -6.65
CA VAL A 240 -0.77 -34.89 -6.66
C VAL A 240 -0.59 -35.53 -8.04
N ASP A 241 -1.66 -36.02 -8.66
CA ASP A 241 -1.59 -36.66 -9.97
C ASP A 241 -1.55 -35.66 -11.15
N LYS A 242 -1.78 -34.37 -10.85
CA LYS A 242 -1.79 -33.28 -11.84
C LYS A 242 -0.42 -32.58 -12.00
N VAL A 243 0.60 -33.07 -11.30
CA VAL A 243 1.98 -32.57 -11.36
C VAL A 243 2.95 -33.63 -11.90
N SER A 244 4.10 -33.19 -12.42
CA SER A 244 5.09 -34.09 -13.02
C SER A 244 5.69 -35.04 -11.97
N GLN A 245 6.17 -36.20 -12.43
CA GLN A 245 6.79 -37.21 -11.57
C GLN A 245 7.94 -36.63 -10.73
N SER A 246 8.83 -35.84 -11.35
CA SER A 246 9.94 -35.16 -10.66
C SER A 246 9.50 -34.20 -9.55
N VAL A 247 8.33 -33.58 -9.69
CA VAL A 247 7.76 -32.73 -8.63
C VAL A 247 7.24 -33.58 -7.49
N ARG A 248 6.53 -34.68 -7.78
CA ARG A 248 6.01 -35.59 -6.75
C ARG A 248 7.13 -36.20 -5.91
N GLU A 249 8.19 -36.67 -6.57
CA GLU A 249 9.39 -37.21 -5.92
C GLU A 249 10.01 -36.17 -4.99
N LEU A 250 10.29 -34.96 -5.51
CA LEU A 250 10.88 -33.87 -4.71
C LEU A 250 10.01 -33.47 -3.51
N LEU A 251 8.68 -33.47 -3.65
CA LEU A 251 7.77 -33.14 -2.55
C LEU A 251 7.67 -34.28 -1.52
N GLY A 252 7.79 -35.52 -1.96
CA GLY A 252 7.79 -36.73 -1.13
C GLY A 252 9.12 -36.98 -0.39
N GLU A 253 10.23 -36.42 -0.89
CA GLU A 253 11.53 -36.49 -0.22
C GLU A 253 11.43 -35.98 1.22
N PHE A 254 11.71 -36.87 2.18
CA PHE A 254 12.02 -36.44 3.53
C PHE A 254 13.52 -36.15 3.59
N ASN A 255 13.86 -34.86 3.70
CA ASN A 255 15.26 -34.45 3.72
C ASN A 255 15.58 -33.86 5.09
N PRO A 256 16.01 -34.69 6.07
CA PRO A 256 16.56 -34.19 7.32
C PRO A 256 18.01 -33.75 7.03
N ARG A 257 18.22 -32.82 6.10
CA ARG A 257 19.51 -32.16 5.93
C ARG A 257 19.70 -31.25 7.13
N ILE A 258 20.16 -31.83 8.24
CA ILE A 258 20.66 -31.10 9.38
C ILE A 258 21.99 -30.50 8.92
N SER A 259 21.92 -29.30 8.33
CA SER A 259 23.13 -28.55 8.01
C SER A 259 23.78 -28.06 9.31
N ALA A 260 25.08 -27.77 9.29
CA ALA A 260 25.76 -27.14 10.43
C ALA A 260 25.08 -25.82 10.87
N ALA A 261 24.39 -25.15 9.94
CA ALA A 261 23.60 -23.96 10.23
C ALA A 261 22.33 -24.27 11.04
N ASP A 262 21.68 -25.43 10.84
CA ASP A 262 20.48 -25.83 11.58
C ASP A 262 20.79 -26.14 13.05
N GLY A 263 22.03 -26.54 13.37
CA GLY A 263 22.54 -26.59 14.75
C GLY A 263 22.69 -25.22 15.44
N ARG A 264 22.45 -24.12 14.72
CA ARG A 264 22.51 -22.74 15.23
C ARG A 264 21.13 -22.08 15.32
N LEU A 265 20.07 -22.87 15.40
CA LEU A 265 18.72 -22.36 15.69
C LEU A 265 18.58 -21.97 17.17
N ASP A 266 17.75 -20.98 17.46
CA ASP A 266 17.25 -20.68 18.81
C ASP A 266 15.96 -21.48 19.11
N GLU A 267 15.44 -21.33 20.33
CA GLU A 267 14.20 -21.99 20.78
C GLU A 267 12.98 -21.63 19.91
N ARG A 268 13.02 -20.45 19.28
CA ARG A 268 11.98 -19.97 18.35
C ARG A 268 12.22 -20.40 16.90
N LYS A 269 13.16 -21.34 16.66
CA LYS A 269 13.54 -21.84 15.33
C LYS A 269 14.04 -20.73 14.39
N ARG A 270 14.77 -19.74 14.92
CA ARG A 270 15.45 -18.70 14.14
C ARG A 270 16.96 -18.92 14.15
N TYR A 271 17.63 -18.61 13.05
CA TYR A 271 19.09 -18.74 12.96
C TYR A 271 19.79 -17.67 13.81
N LYS A 272 20.63 -18.08 14.78
CA LYS A 272 21.41 -17.18 15.65
C LYS A 272 22.44 -16.30 14.91
N PHE A 273 22.73 -16.59 13.65
CA PHE A 273 23.64 -15.81 12.81
C PHE A 273 22.93 -14.93 11.78
N VAL A 274 21.59 -14.96 11.76
CA VAL A 274 20.73 -14.14 10.90
C VAL A 274 20.03 -13.10 11.79
N GLN A 275 20.21 -11.82 11.47
CA GLN A 275 19.40 -10.73 12.02
C GLN A 275 18.39 -10.29 10.95
N GLN A 276 17.12 -10.12 11.32
CA GLN A 276 16.10 -9.54 10.44
C GLN A 276 15.76 -8.13 10.91
N CYS A 277 15.74 -7.18 9.98
CA CYS A 277 15.50 -5.78 10.27
C CYS A 277 14.52 -5.20 9.26
N VAL A 278 13.42 -4.66 9.76
CA VAL A 278 12.53 -3.81 8.97
C VAL A 278 13.17 -2.43 8.83
N LEU A 279 13.54 -2.09 7.60
CA LEU A 279 14.19 -0.83 7.25
C LEU A 279 13.18 0.33 7.29
N ALA A 280 12.01 0.16 6.68
CA ALA A 280 10.91 1.11 6.79
C ALA A 280 9.58 0.37 6.95
N CYS A 281 8.67 0.97 7.69
CA CYS A 281 7.31 0.50 7.86
C CYS A 281 6.28 1.63 7.78
N ASN A 282 4.99 1.25 7.79
CA ASN A 282 3.89 2.20 7.81
C ASN A 282 4.00 3.18 8.99
N ASP A 283 4.33 2.69 10.19
CA ASP A 283 4.50 3.54 11.39
C ASP A 283 5.58 4.62 11.23
N ASP A 284 6.70 4.30 10.54
CA ASP A 284 7.76 5.28 10.23
C ASP A 284 7.22 6.43 9.35
N ALA A 285 6.30 6.13 8.42
CA ALA A 285 5.64 7.12 7.58
C ALA A 285 4.59 7.93 8.35
N LEU A 286 3.81 7.29 9.22
CA LEU A 286 2.83 8.00 10.06
C LEU A 286 3.51 9.00 10.99
N GLU A 287 4.70 8.68 11.51
CA GLU A 287 5.52 9.63 12.28
C GLU A 287 5.94 10.85 11.43
N GLY A 288 6.33 10.61 10.17
CA GLY A 288 6.64 11.68 9.21
C GLY A 288 5.42 12.55 8.88
N MET A 289 4.25 11.94 8.72
CA MET A 289 2.98 12.63 8.52
C MET A 289 2.62 13.48 9.74
N ALA A 290 2.71 12.92 10.95
CA ALA A 290 2.42 13.64 12.20
C ALA A 290 3.34 14.86 12.40
N THR A 291 4.63 14.70 12.09
CA THR A 291 5.59 15.82 12.09
C THR A 291 5.17 16.93 11.12
N GLN A 292 4.68 16.55 9.93
CA GLN A 292 4.22 17.52 8.94
C GLN A 292 2.91 18.21 9.35
N VAL A 293 1.99 17.49 9.99
CA VAL A 293 0.77 18.07 10.57
C VAL A 293 1.12 19.16 11.59
N LEU A 294 2.08 18.90 12.49
CA LEU A 294 2.55 19.89 13.46
C LEU A 294 3.16 21.13 12.78
N LYS A 295 3.96 20.93 11.72
CA LYS A 295 4.54 22.05 10.94
C LYS A 295 3.49 22.93 10.26
N LEU A 296 2.30 22.40 10.01
CA LEU A 296 1.16 23.14 9.45
C LEU A 296 0.31 23.83 10.54
N GLY A 297 0.70 23.74 11.81
CA GLY A 297 -0.06 24.29 12.94
C GLY A 297 -1.32 23.50 13.30
N LEU A 298 -1.41 22.24 12.85
CA LEU A 298 -2.52 21.33 13.11
C LEU A 298 -2.13 20.32 14.20
N SER A 299 -3.13 19.74 14.87
CA SER A 299 -2.92 18.74 15.93
C SER A 299 -2.96 17.31 15.34
N PRO A 300 -1.87 16.54 15.34
CA PRO A 300 -1.91 15.15 14.90
C PRO A 300 -2.42 14.21 15.98
N ILE A 301 -3.23 13.25 15.58
CA ILE A 301 -3.48 12.02 16.33
C ILE A 301 -3.07 10.86 15.42
N ARG A 302 -2.01 10.16 15.81
CA ARG A 302 -1.58 8.95 15.11
C ARG A 302 -2.41 7.78 15.59
N LEU A 303 -3.03 7.10 14.63
CA LEU A 303 -3.72 5.86 14.84
C LEU A 303 -2.97 4.80 14.06
N ASN A 304 -2.68 3.69 14.73
CA ASN A 304 -1.95 2.56 14.14
C ASN A 304 -2.98 1.48 13.78
N PRO A 305 -3.59 1.53 12.59
CA PRO A 305 -4.48 0.47 12.13
C PRO A 305 -3.64 -0.80 11.93
N THR A 306 -3.86 -1.76 12.82
CA THR A 306 -3.26 -3.09 12.74
C THR A 306 -4.08 -4.03 11.83
N GLY A 307 -5.25 -3.59 11.35
CA GLY A 307 -6.22 -4.40 10.61
C GLY A 307 -6.00 -4.43 9.10
N ALA A 308 -6.08 -5.63 8.52
CA ALA A 308 -6.35 -5.83 7.11
C ALA A 308 -7.87 -5.93 6.91
N GLY A 309 -8.40 -5.30 5.86
CA GLY A 309 -9.84 -5.25 5.63
C GLY A 309 -10.20 -4.80 4.21
N THR A 310 -11.48 -4.81 3.92
CA THR A 310 -12.05 -4.27 2.69
C THR A 310 -12.10 -2.75 2.74
N VAL A 311 -12.07 -2.10 1.57
CA VAL A 311 -12.23 -0.65 1.47
C VAL A 311 -13.51 -0.16 2.16
N ASP A 312 -14.57 -0.97 2.13
CA ASP A 312 -15.85 -0.65 2.77
C ASP A 312 -15.74 -0.56 4.30
N GLU A 313 -15.12 -1.56 4.93
CA GLU A 313 -14.87 -1.57 6.38
C GLU A 313 -14.00 -0.36 6.80
N PHE A 314 -12.97 -0.03 6.00
CA PHE A 314 -12.14 1.15 6.24
C PHE A 314 -12.98 2.43 6.19
N ALA A 315 -13.82 2.60 5.16
CA ALA A 315 -14.61 3.81 4.99
C ALA A 315 -15.63 4.01 6.13
N GLN A 316 -16.31 2.94 6.55
CA GLN A 316 -17.24 2.96 7.66
C GLN A 316 -16.57 3.35 8.97
N GLU A 317 -15.45 2.71 9.29
CA GLU A 317 -14.71 2.96 10.54
C GLU A 317 -14.07 4.36 10.54
N TYR A 318 -13.61 4.86 9.39
CA TYR A 318 -13.05 6.20 9.28
C TYR A 318 -14.11 7.30 9.44
N ALA A 319 -15.30 7.12 8.86
CA ALA A 319 -16.41 8.04 9.09
C ALA A 319 -16.90 7.97 10.55
N LYS A 320 -16.94 6.78 11.14
CA LYS A 320 -17.31 6.55 12.55
C LYS A 320 -16.34 7.25 13.49
N ILE A 321 -15.04 7.00 13.38
CA ILE A 321 -14.06 7.63 14.28
C ILE A 321 -14.05 9.15 14.15
N ALA A 322 -14.16 9.70 12.93
CA ALA A 322 -14.28 11.14 12.73
C ALA A 322 -15.52 11.71 13.44
N SER A 323 -16.67 11.01 13.36
CA SER A 323 -17.89 11.41 14.06
C SER A 323 -17.74 11.34 15.58
N LEU A 324 -17.13 10.27 16.12
CA LEU A 324 -16.91 10.11 17.56
C LEU A 324 -15.97 11.18 18.10
N MET A 325 -14.92 11.53 17.36
CA MET A 325 -14.01 12.62 17.76
C MET A 325 -14.74 13.95 17.89
N ILE A 326 -15.65 14.27 16.96
CA ILE A 326 -16.48 15.49 17.04
C ILE A 326 -17.47 15.41 18.18
N LEU A 327 -18.19 14.29 18.34
CA LEU A 327 -19.14 14.12 19.44
C LEU A 327 -18.44 14.22 20.80
N ALA A 328 -17.23 13.67 20.94
CA ALA A 328 -16.45 13.77 22.16
C ALA A 328 -16.03 15.22 22.43
N ALA A 329 -15.58 15.96 21.41
CA ALA A 329 -15.20 17.36 21.55
C ALA A 329 -16.38 18.28 21.90
N GLU A 330 -17.58 17.95 21.44
CA GLU A 330 -18.83 18.63 21.77
C GLU A 330 -19.46 18.13 23.08
N GLY A 331 -18.76 17.27 23.83
CA GLY A 331 -19.22 16.73 25.12
C GLY A 331 -20.47 15.84 25.02
N LYS A 332 -20.75 15.27 23.84
CA LYS A 332 -21.93 14.42 23.58
C LYS A 332 -21.72 12.95 23.90
N ILE A 333 -20.46 12.51 24.01
CA ILE A 333 -20.10 11.16 24.41
C ILE A 333 -18.99 11.20 25.45
N THR A 334 -18.90 10.15 26.24
CA THR A 334 -17.88 9.89 27.24
C THR A 334 -16.73 9.06 26.65
N LYS A 335 -15.61 8.98 27.39
CA LYS A 335 -14.48 8.10 27.05
C LYS A 335 -14.92 6.64 26.94
N LEU A 336 -15.76 6.18 27.88
CA LEU A 336 -16.24 4.81 27.92
C LEU A 336 -17.08 4.48 26.68
N GLU A 337 -18.00 5.37 26.28
CA GLU A 337 -18.81 5.17 25.08
C GLU A 337 -17.96 5.15 23.81
N MET A 338 -16.91 5.99 23.73
CA MET A 338 -15.97 5.95 22.60
C MET A 338 -15.19 4.63 22.55
N TYR A 339 -14.71 4.14 23.69
CA TYR A 339 -14.02 2.86 23.79
C TYR A 339 -14.93 1.69 23.42
N GLU A 340 -16.13 1.61 24.00
CA GLU A 340 -17.10 0.56 23.70
C GLU A 340 -17.43 0.48 22.20
N GLN A 341 -17.52 1.62 21.52
CA GLN A 341 -17.75 1.64 20.08
C GLN A 341 -16.52 1.24 19.25
N MET A 342 -15.30 1.45 19.75
CA MET A 342 -14.07 1.28 18.95
C MET A 342 -13.27 0.01 19.30
N LYS A 343 -13.53 -0.65 20.43
CA LYS A 343 -12.75 -1.82 20.88
C LYS A 343 -12.80 -3.00 19.90
N GLU A 344 -13.95 -3.22 19.26
CA GLU A 344 -14.18 -4.29 18.27
C GLU A 344 -14.08 -3.80 16.82
N SER A 345 -13.45 -2.64 16.57
CA SER A 345 -13.30 -2.15 15.20
C SER A 345 -12.52 -3.15 14.34
N PRO A 346 -13.01 -3.54 13.16
CA PRO A 346 -12.32 -4.50 12.29
C PRO A 346 -11.03 -3.93 11.68
N VAL A 347 -10.91 -2.60 11.62
CA VAL A 347 -9.81 -1.90 10.94
C VAL A 347 -8.86 -1.24 11.93
N CYS A 348 -9.38 -0.61 12.97
CA CYS A 348 -8.60 0.16 13.92
C CYS A 348 -9.16 -0.02 15.35
N PRO A 349 -9.04 -1.24 15.93
CA PRO A 349 -9.48 -1.47 17.29
C PRO A 349 -8.69 -0.57 18.24
N LEU A 350 -9.40 0.19 19.09
CA LEU A 350 -8.77 1.09 20.05
C LEU A 350 -8.82 0.48 21.45
N THR A 351 -7.65 0.42 22.08
CA THR A 351 -7.53 0.11 23.50
C THR A 351 -8.02 1.27 24.35
N ASP A 352 -8.42 0.98 25.60
CA ASP A 352 -8.81 2.00 26.57
C ASP A 352 -7.74 3.10 26.71
N ARG A 353 -6.46 2.69 26.76
CA ARG A 353 -5.32 3.61 26.79
C ARG A 353 -5.27 4.54 25.56
N GLN A 354 -5.46 4.01 24.36
CA GLN A 354 -5.45 4.83 23.13
C GLN A 354 -6.61 5.81 23.11
N VAL A 355 -7.80 5.38 23.52
CA VAL A 355 -8.96 6.27 23.68
C VAL A 355 -8.64 7.35 24.69
N TRP A 356 -8.04 7.00 25.83
CA TRP A 356 -7.67 7.96 26.87
C TRP A 356 -6.68 9.03 26.39
N GLU A 357 -5.66 8.61 25.64
CA GLU A 357 -4.62 9.49 25.09
C GLU A 357 -5.17 10.42 24.00
N MET A 358 -6.13 9.95 23.20
CA MET A 358 -6.69 10.71 22.08
C MET A 358 -7.96 11.51 22.41
N PHE A 359 -8.64 11.18 23.51
CA PHE A 359 -9.93 11.81 23.85
C PHE A 359 -9.75 13.32 23.98
N PRO A 360 -10.54 14.14 23.27
CA PRO A 360 -10.39 15.58 23.30
C PRO A 360 -10.58 16.10 24.73
N THR A 361 -9.64 16.92 25.18
CA THR A 361 -9.76 17.73 26.40
C THR A 361 -9.98 19.18 25.95
N GLY A 362 -10.87 19.92 26.63
CA GLY A 362 -11.33 21.26 26.20
C GLY A 362 -10.20 22.15 25.68
N ASP A 363 -10.46 22.79 24.52
CA ASP A 363 -9.61 23.72 23.74
C ASP A 363 -8.46 23.17 22.87
N LYS A 364 -8.32 21.85 22.66
CA LYS A 364 -7.11 21.28 22.00
C LYS A 364 -7.11 21.11 20.47
N TRP A 365 -8.01 21.72 19.71
CA TRP A 365 -8.05 21.51 18.25
C TRP A 365 -7.32 22.57 17.42
N GLY A 366 -6.80 23.64 18.03
CA GLY A 366 -6.00 24.66 17.32
C GLY A 366 -6.67 25.10 16.00
N LEU A 367 -5.94 25.02 14.88
CA LEU A 367 -6.42 25.27 13.52
C LEU A 367 -7.14 24.07 12.85
N GLY A 368 -7.21 22.94 13.54
CA GLY A 368 -7.80 21.69 13.09
C GLY A 368 -7.04 20.46 13.61
N LEU A 369 -7.78 19.37 13.73
CA LEU A 369 -7.28 18.05 14.10
C LEU A 369 -6.99 17.23 12.84
N CYS A 370 -5.91 16.45 12.84
CA CYS A 370 -5.63 15.47 11.80
C CYS A 370 -5.46 14.07 12.39
N LEU A 371 -6.35 13.16 12.02
CA LEU A 371 -6.15 11.73 12.25
C LEU A 371 -5.21 11.23 11.16
N VAL A 372 -4.07 10.68 11.56
CA VAL A 372 -3.04 10.12 10.68
C VAL A 372 -3.11 8.61 10.81
N LEU A 373 -3.43 7.92 9.70
CA LEU A 373 -3.64 6.48 9.66
C LEU A 373 -2.92 5.87 8.45
N GLY A 374 -2.86 4.53 8.39
CA GLY A 374 -2.34 3.82 7.23
C GLY A 374 -2.99 2.44 7.06
N GLY A 375 -2.31 1.52 6.39
CA GLY A 375 -2.77 0.14 6.23
C GLY A 375 -2.75 -0.31 4.77
N ARG A 376 -3.53 -1.35 4.46
CA ARG A 376 -3.66 -1.85 3.08
C ARG A 376 -5.09 -2.30 2.80
N PRO A 377 -6.01 -1.37 2.53
CA PRO A 377 -7.38 -1.74 2.18
C PRO A 377 -7.40 -2.55 0.89
N THR A 378 -8.34 -3.51 0.81
CA THR A 378 -8.51 -4.38 -0.35
C THR A 378 -9.84 -4.11 -1.06
N VAL A 379 -9.80 -4.13 -2.40
CA VAL A 379 -10.99 -3.98 -3.25
C VAL A 379 -11.42 -5.35 -3.72
N ARG A 380 -12.72 -5.64 -3.64
CA ARG A 380 -13.31 -6.82 -4.30
C ARG A 380 -13.62 -6.44 -5.75
N LEU A 381 -12.87 -7.05 -6.67
CA LEU A 381 -13.02 -6.78 -8.10
C LEU A 381 -14.18 -7.59 -8.68
N GLY A 382 -15.01 -6.92 -9.48
CA GLY A 382 -16.01 -7.55 -10.34
C GLY A 382 -15.37 -8.30 -11.52
N VAL A 383 -16.21 -8.88 -12.38
CA VAL A 383 -15.77 -9.69 -13.54
C VAL A 383 -14.97 -8.87 -14.56
N ARG A 384 -15.34 -7.60 -14.74
CA ARG A 384 -14.69 -6.65 -15.66
C ARG A 384 -14.47 -5.32 -14.94
N PRO A 385 -13.46 -5.24 -14.06
CA PRO A 385 -13.24 -4.05 -13.26
C PRO A 385 -12.74 -2.90 -14.15
N GLY A 386 -13.20 -1.68 -13.84
CA GLY A 386 -12.77 -0.45 -14.47
C GLY A 386 -11.38 0.02 -14.04
N LYS A 387 -11.14 1.33 -14.15
CA LYS A 387 -9.92 1.97 -13.67
C LYS A 387 -10.12 2.52 -12.26
N GLY A 388 -9.19 2.22 -11.36
CA GLY A 388 -9.25 2.70 -9.98
C GLY A 388 -8.26 1.98 -9.08
N GLY A 389 -8.37 2.26 -7.80
CA GLY A 389 -7.60 1.61 -6.76
C GLY A 389 -8.24 1.76 -5.37
N PRO A 390 -7.69 1.09 -4.35
CA PRO A 390 -8.23 1.12 -3.00
C PRO A 390 -8.38 2.51 -2.40
N ASN A 391 -7.43 3.42 -2.64
CA ASN A 391 -7.46 4.76 -2.04
C ASN A 391 -8.52 5.66 -2.69
N GLN A 392 -8.70 5.55 -4.02
CA GLN A 392 -9.77 6.23 -4.74
C GLN A 392 -11.14 5.73 -4.30
N GLU A 393 -11.34 4.41 -4.25
CA GLU A 393 -12.59 3.84 -3.78
C GLU A 393 -12.88 4.21 -2.32
N LEU A 394 -11.85 4.22 -1.47
CA LEU A 394 -11.94 4.63 -0.06
C LEU A 394 -12.38 6.09 0.07
N ALA A 395 -11.83 7.00 -0.74
CA ALA A 395 -12.20 8.40 -0.73
C ALA A 395 -13.69 8.61 -1.09
N LEU A 396 -14.18 7.89 -2.11
CA LEU A 396 -15.58 7.97 -2.53
C LEU A 396 -16.52 7.37 -1.48
N ARG A 397 -16.20 6.19 -0.93
CA ARG A 397 -17.00 5.57 0.13
C ARG A 397 -16.99 6.40 1.41
N PHE A 398 -15.84 6.97 1.78
CA PHE A 398 -15.74 7.86 2.93
C PHE A 398 -16.70 9.06 2.77
N ALA A 399 -16.75 9.69 1.58
CA ALA A 399 -17.67 10.79 1.31
C ALA A 399 -19.14 10.39 1.53
N LEU A 400 -19.56 9.21 1.04
CA LEU A 400 -20.92 8.68 1.20
C LEU A 400 -21.27 8.36 2.67
N TYR A 401 -20.37 7.68 3.39
CA TYR A 401 -20.58 7.37 4.80
C TYR A 401 -20.55 8.62 5.67
N TRP A 402 -19.68 9.57 5.35
CA TRP A 402 -19.63 10.86 6.04
C TRP A 402 -20.92 11.65 5.83
N TYR A 403 -21.44 11.71 4.61
CA TYR A 403 -22.75 12.28 4.32
C TYR A 403 -23.85 11.63 5.17
N THR A 404 -23.89 10.29 5.24
CA THR A 404 -24.85 9.55 6.07
C THR A 404 -24.72 9.90 7.55
N ARG A 405 -23.50 9.98 8.09
CA ARG A 405 -23.25 10.39 9.48
C ARG A 405 -23.77 11.80 9.76
N THR A 406 -23.60 12.75 8.83
CA THR A 406 -24.10 14.14 9.00
C THR A 406 -25.63 14.25 8.95
N ARG A 407 -26.34 13.24 8.42
CA ARG A 407 -27.80 13.14 8.53
C ARG A 407 -28.23 12.53 9.86
N GLN A 408 -27.49 11.55 10.36
CA GLN A 408 -27.75 10.92 11.67
C GLN A 408 -27.44 11.88 12.83
N TYR A 409 -26.38 12.66 12.72
CA TYR A 409 -25.91 13.59 13.74
C TYR A 409 -25.76 14.99 13.13
N PRO A 410 -26.82 15.84 13.16
CA PRO A 410 -26.79 17.17 12.57
C PRO A 410 -25.65 18.06 13.09
N ILE A 411 -25.18 17.86 14.32
CA ILE A 411 -24.04 18.59 14.91
C ILE A 411 -22.75 18.46 14.07
N LEU A 412 -22.58 17.35 13.33
CA LEU A 412 -21.42 17.13 12.46
C LEU A 412 -21.38 18.10 11.28
N ARG A 413 -22.51 18.73 10.91
CA ARG A 413 -22.56 19.73 9.85
C ARG A 413 -21.79 21.01 10.18
N GLY A 414 -21.56 21.28 11.48
CA GLY A 414 -20.73 22.39 11.95
C GLY A 414 -19.22 22.17 11.77
N TYR A 415 -18.82 21.08 11.11
CA TYR A 415 -17.42 20.70 10.92
C TYR A 415 -17.09 20.47 9.44
N THR A 416 -15.94 20.98 9.03
CA THR A 416 -15.30 20.66 7.75
C THR A 416 -14.43 19.43 7.94
N VAL A 417 -14.85 18.30 7.33
CA VAL A 417 -14.13 17.03 7.39
C VAL A 417 -13.70 16.61 5.99
N TRP A 418 -12.39 16.40 5.85
CA TRP A 418 -11.77 15.98 4.60
C TRP A 418 -10.89 14.76 4.83
N PHE A 419 -10.95 13.83 3.89
CA PHE A 419 -10.11 12.65 3.82
C PHE A 419 -9.16 12.78 2.62
N ALA A 420 -7.95 12.25 2.78
CA ALA A 420 -7.08 11.91 1.67
C ALA A 420 -6.49 10.52 1.90
N GLY A 421 -6.47 9.70 0.85
CA GLY A 421 -5.77 8.44 0.83
C GLY A 421 -4.76 8.41 -0.31
N GLY A 422 -3.59 7.81 -0.06
CA GLY A 422 -2.53 7.71 -1.04
C GLY A 422 -1.63 6.50 -0.85
N SER A 423 -1.34 5.80 -1.94
CA SER A 423 -0.38 4.71 -1.95
C SER A 423 1.05 5.23 -1.89
N SER A 424 1.84 4.65 -0.99
CA SER A 424 3.27 4.96 -0.86
C SER A 424 4.08 4.67 -2.14
N ARG A 425 3.53 3.82 -3.03
CA ARG A 425 4.09 3.50 -4.36
C ARG A 425 3.86 4.58 -5.41
N GLY A 426 3.07 5.62 -5.09
CA GLY A 426 2.72 6.70 -6.00
C GLY A 426 1.74 6.32 -7.11
N LYS A 427 1.16 5.12 -7.04
CA LYS A 427 0.09 4.65 -7.93
C LYS A 427 -0.94 3.87 -7.14
N ASP A 428 -2.21 4.15 -7.40
CA ASP A 428 -3.36 3.49 -6.79
C ASP A 428 -4.02 2.57 -7.81
N GLY A 429 -3.99 1.27 -7.52
CA GLY A 429 -4.45 0.20 -8.41
C GLY A 429 -3.83 0.27 -9.80
N ASN A 430 -4.66 0.31 -10.84
CA ASN A 430 -4.24 0.32 -12.25
C ASN A 430 -4.15 1.74 -12.85
N THR A 431 -4.04 2.78 -12.01
CA THR A 431 -4.07 4.18 -12.42
C THR A 431 -2.72 4.87 -12.27
N GLY A 432 -2.60 6.08 -12.84
CA GLY A 432 -1.43 6.94 -12.67
C GLY A 432 -1.46 7.79 -11.40
N ALA A 433 -2.62 7.96 -10.78
CA ALA A 433 -2.78 8.74 -9.54
C ALA A 433 -2.33 7.92 -8.33
N ALA A 434 -1.83 8.58 -7.29
CA ALA A 434 -1.45 7.92 -6.05
C ALA A 434 -2.65 7.63 -5.13
N GLY A 435 -3.79 8.28 -5.36
CA GLY A 435 -5.03 8.10 -4.59
C GLY A 435 -6.01 9.23 -4.86
N ALA A 436 -6.81 9.63 -3.87
CA ALA A 436 -7.80 10.70 -4.03
C ALA A 436 -8.19 11.38 -2.71
N PHE A 437 -8.92 12.50 -2.83
CA PHE A 437 -9.53 13.25 -1.74
C PHE A 437 -11.03 12.93 -1.61
N GLY A 438 -11.53 12.87 -0.38
CA GLY A 438 -12.95 12.62 -0.07
C GLY A 438 -13.51 13.65 0.91
N TYR A 439 -14.71 14.16 0.68
CA TYR A 439 -15.41 15.10 1.56
C TYR A 439 -16.92 15.03 1.34
N ARG A 440 -17.70 15.63 2.25
CA ARG A 440 -19.17 15.50 2.30
C ARG A 440 -19.87 15.70 0.94
N SER A 441 -19.60 16.81 0.27
CA SER A 441 -20.34 17.20 -0.94
C SER A 441 -19.86 16.47 -2.21
N LEU A 442 -18.66 15.87 -2.18
CA LEU A 442 -18.04 15.22 -3.33
C LEU A 442 -18.97 14.21 -4.03
N ALA A 443 -19.57 13.31 -3.26
CA ALA A 443 -20.43 12.25 -3.81
C ALA A 443 -21.87 12.74 -4.04
N THR A 444 -22.33 13.69 -3.22
CA THR A 444 -23.74 14.11 -3.23
C THR A 444 -24.05 15.11 -4.32
N ASP A 445 -23.08 15.92 -4.75
CA ASP A 445 -23.30 16.98 -5.76
C ASP A 445 -23.58 16.40 -7.16
N VAL A 446 -23.25 15.11 -7.38
CA VAL A 446 -23.53 14.43 -8.66
C VAL A 446 -25.02 14.11 -8.85
N HIS A 447 -25.75 13.79 -7.77
CA HIS A 447 -27.17 13.42 -7.87
C HIS A 447 -28.06 14.57 -8.34
N PRO A 448 -27.98 15.80 -7.78
CA PRO A 448 -28.76 16.94 -8.26
C PRO A 448 -28.50 17.27 -9.72
N GLU A 449 -27.25 17.19 -10.18
CA GLU A 449 -26.90 17.45 -11.57
C GLU A 449 -27.47 16.37 -12.51
N TYR A 450 -27.45 15.10 -12.08
CA TYR A 450 -28.10 14.02 -12.80
C TYR A 450 -29.62 14.20 -12.89
N GLU A 451 -30.27 14.57 -11.79
CA GLU A 451 -31.72 14.84 -11.75
C GLU A 451 -32.09 16.04 -12.65
N LYS A 452 -31.28 17.10 -12.62
CA LYS A 452 -31.43 18.25 -13.50
C LYS A 452 -31.31 17.84 -14.97
N ALA A 453 -30.31 17.04 -15.32
CA ALA A 453 -30.16 16.50 -16.68
C ALA A 453 -31.35 15.62 -17.10
N CYS A 454 -31.88 14.80 -16.18
CA CYS A 454 -33.09 14.02 -16.43
C CYS A 454 -34.30 14.91 -16.73
N ASN A 455 -34.49 15.99 -15.97
CA ASN A 455 -35.60 16.92 -16.15
C ASN A 455 -35.51 17.69 -17.47
N VAL A 456 -34.31 18.18 -17.83
CA VAL A 456 -34.06 18.87 -19.10
C VAL A 456 -34.31 17.93 -20.28
N HIS A 457 -33.81 16.70 -20.22
CA HIS A 457 -34.05 15.71 -21.27
C HIS A 457 -35.54 15.37 -21.42
N ARG A 458 -36.27 15.20 -20.30
CA ARG A 458 -37.72 14.94 -20.34
C ARG A 458 -38.47 16.10 -20.99
N ALA A 459 -38.10 17.34 -20.69
CA ALA A 459 -38.69 18.52 -21.32
C ALA A 459 -38.41 18.57 -22.83
N ALA A 460 -37.17 18.29 -23.25
CA ALA A 460 -36.81 18.21 -24.67
C ALA A 460 -37.60 17.11 -25.41
N LEU A 461 -37.79 15.95 -24.78
CA LEU A 461 -38.56 14.84 -25.35
C LEU A 461 -40.05 15.19 -25.52
N LEU A 462 -40.64 15.88 -24.54
CA LEU A 462 -42.02 16.34 -24.61
C LEU A 462 -42.22 17.37 -25.72
N GLU A 463 -41.30 18.33 -25.86
CA GLU A 463 -41.37 19.34 -26.91
C GLU A 463 -41.21 18.72 -28.31
N TRP A 464 -40.27 17.80 -28.47
CA TRP A 464 -40.09 17.09 -29.74
C TRP A 464 -41.35 16.29 -30.14
N ARG A 465 -42.00 15.60 -29.19
CA ARG A 465 -43.27 14.91 -29.44
C ARG A 465 -44.39 15.88 -29.82
N ARG A 466 -44.50 17.00 -29.11
CA ARG A 466 -45.49 18.05 -29.41
C ARG A 466 -45.35 18.58 -30.83
N LEU A 467 -44.11 18.81 -31.29
CA LEU A 467 -43.83 19.29 -32.65
C LEU A 467 -44.20 18.26 -33.73
N ILE A 468 -43.95 16.97 -33.48
CA ILE A 468 -44.36 15.88 -34.39
C ILE A 468 -45.88 15.79 -34.48
N GLU A 469 -46.57 15.76 -33.32
CA GLU A 469 -48.02 15.63 -33.25
C GLU A 469 -48.74 16.85 -33.83
N GLY A 470 -48.17 18.05 -33.65
CA GLY A 470 -48.69 19.31 -34.18
C GLY A 470 -48.45 19.54 -35.68
N LYS A 471 -47.82 18.61 -36.39
CA LYS A 471 -47.45 18.74 -37.83
C LYS A 471 -46.65 20.00 -38.14
N HIS A 472 -45.73 20.37 -37.25
CA HIS A 472 -44.80 21.49 -37.43
C HIS A 472 -43.79 21.22 -38.58
N GLY A 473 -43.03 22.25 -38.99
CA GLY A 473 -42.11 22.14 -40.12
C GLY A 473 -40.99 21.11 -39.88
N GLU A 474 -40.58 20.39 -40.93
CA GLU A 474 -39.55 19.33 -40.85
C GLU A 474 -38.23 19.83 -40.22
N SER A 475 -37.87 21.09 -40.47
CA SER A 475 -36.67 21.71 -39.88
C SER A 475 -36.75 21.86 -38.36
N GLU A 476 -37.92 22.26 -37.83
CA GLU A 476 -38.15 22.44 -36.39
C GLU A 476 -38.15 21.09 -35.66
N ILE A 477 -38.77 20.07 -36.25
CA ILE A 477 -38.76 18.70 -35.74
C ILE A 477 -37.33 18.13 -35.72
N ALA A 478 -36.54 18.40 -36.76
CA ALA A 478 -35.15 17.96 -36.84
C ALA A 478 -34.25 18.64 -35.78
N GLU A 479 -34.48 19.92 -35.49
CA GLU A 479 -33.75 20.67 -34.46
C GLU A 479 -34.10 20.20 -33.04
N ALA A 480 -35.38 20.05 -32.73
CA ALA A 480 -35.81 19.47 -31.45
C ALA A 480 -35.30 18.03 -31.29
N GLY A 481 -35.23 17.25 -32.38
CA GLY A 481 -34.62 15.92 -32.38
C GLY A 481 -33.11 15.93 -32.10
N ARG A 482 -32.37 16.96 -32.51
CA ARG A 482 -30.97 17.17 -32.11
C ARG A 482 -30.87 17.48 -30.62
N ALA A 483 -31.69 18.40 -30.11
CA ALA A 483 -31.71 18.76 -28.69
C ALA A 483 -32.01 17.54 -27.78
N VAL A 484 -32.91 16.64 -28.19
CA VAL A 484 -33.16 15.38 -27.47
C VAL A 484 -31.90 14.52 -27.39
N ARG A 485 -31.15 14.37 -28.49
CA ARG A 485 -29.90 13.59 -28.49
C ARG A 485 -28.83 14.23 -27.62
N ASP A 486 -28.66 15.55 -27.70
CA ASP A 486 -27.65 16.28 -26.92
C ASP A 486 -27.94 16.21 -25.40
N THR A 487 -29.22 16.30 -25.04
CA THR A 487 -29.66 16.20 -23.63
C THR A 487 -29.63 14.76 -23.11
N GLU A 488 -29.87 13.76 -23.97
CA GLU A 488 -29.67 12.34 -23.66
C GLU A 488 -28.19 12.06 -23.37
N GLU A 489 -27.28 12.54 -24.22
CA GLU A 489 -25.84 12.38 -24.02
C GLU A 489 -25.38 13.04 -22.70
N MET A 490 -25.89 14.24 -22.40
CA MET A 490 -25.62 14.91 -21.12
C MET A 490 -26.13 14.08 -19.93
N ARG A 491 -27.35 13.54 -20.01
CA ARG A 491 -27.92 12.68 -18.97
C ARG A 491 -27.08 11.43 -18.76
N GLU A 492 -26.67 10.77 -19.84
CA GLU A 492 -25.82 9.57 -19.77
C GLU A 492 -24.46 9.88 -19.16
N ARG A 493 -23.86 11.03 -19.48
CA ARG A 493 -22.60 11.47 -18.86
C ARG A 493 -22.71 11.54 -17.34
N TYR A 494 -23.74 12.19 -16.79
CA TYR A 494 -23.96 12.21 -15.34
C TYR A 494 -24.30 10.83 -14.77
N ALA A 495 -25.11 10.02 -15.48
CA ALA A 495 -25.45 8.66 -15.07
C ALA A 495 -24.21 7.76 -14.92
N THR A 496 -23.21 7.93 -15.78
CA THR A 496 -21.99 7.11 -15.77
C THR A 496 -21.09 7.38 -14.56
N VAL A 497 -21.19 8.56 -13.96
CA VAL A 497 -20.40 8.97 -12.79
C VAL A 497 -21.19 8.92 -11.48
N LEU A 498 -22.37 8.31 -11.46
CA LEU A 498 -23.09 8.08 -10.22
C LEU A 498 -22.27 7.19 -9.27
N PRO A 499 -22.12 7.57 -7.99
CA PRO A 499 -21.27 6.84 -7.04
C PRO A 499 -21.57 5.34 -6.95
N GLU A 500 -22.85 4.95 -6.95
CA GLU A 500 -23.27 3.54 -6.83
C GLU A 500 -22.77 2.71 -8.01
N ARG A 501 -22.91 3.24 -9.22
CA ARG A 501 -22.47 2.59 -10.46
C ARG A 501 -20.95 2.49 -10.50
N ILE A 502 -20.26 3.58 -10.15
CA ILE A 502 -18.81 3.65 -10.13
C ILE A 502 -18.21 2.61 -9.17
N LEU A 503 -18.80 2.47 -7.97
CA LEU A 503 -18.37 1.48 -6.99
C LEU A 503 -18.65 0.05 -7.45
N GLN A 504 -19.80 -0.20 -8.10
CA GLN A 504 -20.14 -1.51 -8.65
C GLN A 504 -19.21 -1.95 -9.79
N GLU A 505 -18.80 -1.01 -10.64
CA GLU A 505 -17.91 -1.27 -11.78
C GLU A 505 -16.41 -1.21 -11.41
N ASN A 506 -16.07 -0.95 -10.14
CA ASN A 506 -14.70 -0.68 -9.68
C ASN A 506 -13.98 0.39 -10.56
N ASN A 507 -14.68 1.47 -10.89
CA ASN A 507 -14.22 2.47 -11.85
C ASN A 507 -14.00 3.86 -11.22
N ALA A 508 -13.54 3.89 -9.96
CA ALA A 508 -13.38 5.13 -9.19
C ALA A 508 -12.56 6.22 -9.91
N ASN A 509 -11.59 5.84 -10.74
CA ASN A 509 -10.79 6.80 -11.49
C ASN A 509 -11.65 7.63 -12.47
N LEU A 510 -12.67 7.02 -13.07
CA LEU A 510 -13.58 7.73 -13.98
C LEU A 510 -14.32 8.84 -13.23
N PHE A 511 -14.87 8.53 -12.05
CA PHE A 511 -15.53 9.51 -11.19
C PHE A 511 -14.63 10.71 -10.90
N PHE A 512 -13.43 10.46 -10.38
CA PHE A 512 -12.51 11.54 -10.01
C PHE A 512 -11.96 12.30 -11.22
N SER A 513 -11.83 11.66 -12.38
CA SER A 513 -11.39 12.35 -13.61
C SER A 513 -12.46 13.31 -14.14
N CYS A 514 -13.74 13.00 -13.92
CA CYS A 514 -14.86 13.83 -14.36
C CYS A 514 -15.18 14.95 -13.36
N VAL A 515 -15.14 14.66 -12.06
CA VAL A 515 -15.44 15.62 -10.99
C VAL A 515 -14.29 16.61 -10.84
N ASN A 516 -14.61 17.91 -10.82
CA ASN A 516 -13.64 19.00 -10.66
C ASN A 516 -12.41 18.88 -11.58
N LYS A 517 -12.60 18.37 -12.81
CA LYS A 517 -11.54 18.20 -13.83
C LYS A 517 -10.32 17.38 -13.35
N GLY A 518 -10.51 16.43 -12.43
CA GLY A 518 -9.41 15.61 -11.92
C GLY A 518 -8.68 16.18 -10.71
N ASP A 519 -9.06 17.37 -10.21
CA ASP A 519 -8.38 18.03 -9.08
C ASP A 519 -8.47 17.25 -7.76
N GLU A 520 -9.39 16.29 -7.69
CA GLU A 520 -9.59 15.42 -6.54
C GLU A 520 -8.73 14.14 -6.58
N LEU A 521 -7.97 13.92 -7.66
CA LEU A 521 -6.94 12.88 -7.69
C LEU A 521 -5.69 13.37 -6.96
N LEU A 522 -5.15 12.52 -6.10
CA LEU A 522 -3.88 12.77 -5.45
C LEU A 522 -2.74 12.44 -6.41
N GLN A 523 -1.98 13.47 -6.80
CA GLN A 523 -0.75 13.34 -7.57
C GLN A 523 0.45 13.71 -6.70
N LEU A 524 1.45 12.83 -6.61
CA LEU A 524 2.68 13.11 -5.85
C LEU A 524 3.61 14.00 -6.69
N LYS A 525 3.95 15.18 -6.19
CA LYS A 525 4.82 16.12 -6.92
C LYS A 525 6.28 15.68 -6.83
N GLY A 526 6.93 15.49 -7.98
CA GLY A 526 8.37 15.22 -8.06
C GLY A 526 8.81 13.87 -7.49
N ALA A 527 7.87 12.94 -7.24
CA ALA A 527 8.17 11.60 -6.81
C ALA A 527 8.45 10.72 -8.02
N ASP A 528 9.72 10.35 -8.23
CA ASP A 528 10.03 9.29 -9.17
C ASP A 528 9.52 7.97 -8.61
N TYR A 529 8.69 7.27 -9.38
CA TYR A 529 8.15 5.96 -9.03
C TYR A 529 9.24 5.01 -8.48
N TYR A 530 10.47 5.07 -8.98
CA TYR A 530 11.57 4.20 -8.52
C TYR A 530 12.21 4.60 -7.19
N ALA A 531 12.01 5.83 -6.73
CA ALA A 531 12.46 6.30 -5.42
C ALA A 531 11.48 5.96 -4.29
N LEU A 532 10.27 5.49 -4.64
CA LEU A 532 9.19 5.21 -3.70
C LEU A 532 9.33 3.82 -3.05
N ALA A 533 9.06 3.76 -1.75
CA ALA A 533 9.05 2.52 -0.97
C ALA A 533 7.62 2.00 -0.79
N ASP A 534 7.39 0.70 -1.00
CA ASP A 534 6.09 0.08 -0.68
C ASP A 534 6.01 -0.26 0.83
N ILE A 535 5.31 0.61 1.55
CA ILE A 535 4.96 0.46 2.97
C ILE A 535 3.43 0.48 3.18
N GLY A 536 2.67 0.16 2.12
CA GLY A 536 1.21 0.23 2.12
C GLY A 536 0.66 1.61 1.78
N ASP A 537 -0.55 1.87 2.26
CA ASP A 537 -1.31 3.08 2.02
C ASP A 537 -1.26 4.01 3.24
N LEU A 538 -1.33 5.31 2.95
CA LEU A 538 -1.27 6.39 3.92
C LEU A 538 -2.55 7.20 3.83
N HIS A 539 -3.18 7.44 4.98
CA HIS A 539 -4.48 8.07 5.07
C HIS A 539 -4.43 9.23 6.06
N VAL A 540 -5.15 10.30 5.77
CA VAL A 540 -5.30 11.43 6.68
C VAL A 540 -6.74 11.94 6.65
N ILE A 541 -7.30 12.16 7.84
CA ILE A 541 -8.61 12.81 8.02
C ILE A 541 -8.37 14.11 8.75
N ARG A 542 -8.65 15.25 8.11
CA ARG A 542 -8.64 16.56 8.76
C ARG A 542 -10.06 16.92 9.21
N ILE A 543 -10.17 17.32 10.47
CA ILE A 543 -11.39 17.80 11.10
C ILE A 543 -11.13 19.22 11.57
N ALA A 544 -11.92 20.17 11.08
CA ALA A 544 -11.87 21.56 11.51
C ALA A 544 -13.28 22.05 11.81
N ARG A 545 -13.45 22.79 12.90
CA ARG A 545 -14.72 23.45 13.20
C ARG A 545 -14.95 24.55 12.16
N TYR A 546 -16.16 24.64 11.64
CA TYR A 546 -16.52 25.70 10.70
C TYR A 546 -16.42 27.06 11.42
N GLN A 547 -15.58 27.96 10.90
CA GLN A 547 -15.51 29.35 11.34
C GLN A 547 -16.08 30.19 10.20
N CYS A 548 -17.19 30.90 10.43
CA CYS A 548 -17.66 31.92 9.49
C CYS A 548 -16.66 33.08 9.52
N ASN A 549 -16.33 33.65 8.36
CA ASN A 549 -15.51 34.86 8.26
C ASN A 549 -16.32 36.15 8.50
N CYS A 550 -17.61 36.04 8.79
CA CYS A 550 -18.48 37.19 9.00
C CYS A 550 -18.24 37.86 10.36
N SER A 551 -18.00 39.18 10.33
CA SER A 551 -17.78 40.05 11.50
C SER A 551 -19.07 40.49 12.21
N GLY A 552 -20.19 39.80 11.97
CA GLY A 552 -21.52 40.14 12.47
C GLY A 552 -22.32 38.91 12.90
N ALA A 553 -23.49 39.14 13.51
CA ALA A 553 -24.38 38.10 14.03
C ALA A 553 -24.86 37.14 12.92
N CYS A 554 -24.22 35.97 12.79
CA CYS A 554 -24.70 34.91 11.91
C CYS A 554 -26.04 34.39 12.43
N HIS A 555 -27.06 34.35 11.58
CA HIS A 555 -28.21 33.51 11.85
C HIS A 555 -27.85 32.04 11.63
N VAL A 556 -28.38 31.19 12.51
CA VAL A 556 -28.35 29.74 12.35
C VAL A 556 -29.69 29.39 11.73
N ASP A 557 -29.69 28.93 10.49
CA ASP A 557 -30.93 28.43 9.86
C ASP A 557 -31.40 27.15 10.59
N GLU A 558 -32.66 26.74 10.37
CA GLU A 558 -33.25 25.54 10.99
C GLU A 558 -32.41 24.25 10.78
N ASP A 559 -31.51 24.26 9.78
CA ASP A 559 -30.57 23.19 9.44
C ASP A 559 -29.19 23.25 10.13
N GLY A 560 -28.96 24.23 11.02
CA GLY A 560 -27.71 24.40 11.75
C GLY A 560 -26.56 25.01 10.94
N ILE A 561 -26.85 25.54 9.75
CA ILE A 561 -25.87 26.15 8.84
C ILE A 561 -25.76 27.65 9.16
N ARG A 562 -24.54 28.14 9.38
CA ARG A 562 -24.23 29.57 9.43
C ARG A 562 -23.89 30.03 8.02
N ALA A 563 -24.78 30.78 7.39
CA ALA A 563 -24.55 31.35 6.07
C ALA A 563 -24.08 32.81 6.16
N ASP A 564 -23.17 33.21 5.26
CA ASP A 564 -22.93 34.62 4.95
C ASP A 564 -24.19 35.18 4.28
N ARG A 565 -24.71 36.30 4.76
CA ARG A 565 -25.47 37.21 3.90
C ARG A 565 -24.46 38.21 3.38
N ASP A 566 -24.05 38.04 2.13
CA ASP A 566 -24.02 39.08 1.08
C ASP A 566 -23.61 38.49 -0.27
#